data_AF-A0A4S3M1Q2-F1
#
_entry.id   AF-A0A4S3M1Q2-F1
#
_cell.length_a   1.000
_cell.length_b   1.000
_cell.length_c   1.000
_cell.angle_alpha   90.00
_cell.angle_beta   90.00
_cell.angle_gamma   90.00
#
_symmetry.space_group_name_H-M   'P 1'
#
loop_
_entity.id
_entity.type
_entity.pdbx_description
1 polymer ?
#
loop_
_entity_poly.entity_id
_entity_poly.type
_entity_poly.pdbx_seq_one_letter_code
_entity_poly.pdbx_strand_id
1 'polypeptide(L)'
;MYRIAKILAIILGVVGLVIWVMIARDENPAGSGMVDLMINLGYYMTIITAVVTFAFAVWQLITHPDKLKKALISLGAFAVVLVIAYAVLASGTNINLDSLAQRGIVVDEGTSKMVGAGLWAFYLLALIAVLSMVFAGVKKILNN
;
A
#
# COMPACT_ATOMS: atom_id res chain seq x y z
N MET A 1 1.69 20.35 -21.54
CA MET A 1 0.83 19.82 -20.46
C MET A 1 1.30 20.18 -19.03
N TYR A 2 2.59 20.12 -18.68
CA TYR A 2 3.07 20.38 -17.30
C TYR A 2 2.73 21.77 -16.73
N ARG A 3 2.68 22.83 -17.57
CA ARG A 3 2.40 24.19 -17.10
C ARG A 3 0.96 24.36 -16.58
N ILE A 4 -0.04 23.81 -17.27
CA ILE A 4 -1.46 23.91 -16.87
C ILE A 4 -1.70 23.20 -15.53
N ALA A 5 -1.24 21.95 -15.39
CA ALA A 5 -1.44 21.19 -14.16
C ALA A 5 -0.74 21.85 -12.95
N LYS A 6 0.46 22.40 -13.17
CA LYS A 6 1.20 23.13 -12.13
C LYS A 6 0.48 24.41 -11.69
N ILE A 7 -0.05 25.18 -12.64
CA ILE A 7 -0.84 26.38 -12.34
C ILE A 7 -2.14 26.02 -11.62
N LEU A 8 -2.83 24.96 -12.03
CA LEU A 8 -4.06 24.51 -11.38
C LEU A 8 -3.82 24.07 -9.92
N ALA A 9 -2.73 23.34 -9.69
CA ALA A 9 -2.33 22.91 -8.35
C ALA A 9 -1.97 24.09 -7.44
N ILE A 10 -1.29 25.11 -7.99
CA ILE A 10 -0.98 26.34 -7.24
C ILE A 10 -2.27 27.07 -6.88
N ILE A 11 -3.21 27.22 -7.82
CA ILE A 11 -4.50 27.90 -7.56
C ILE A 11 -5.29 27.17 -6.46
N LEU A 12 -5.43 25.84 -6.55
CA LEU A 12 -6.11 25.04 -5.52
C LEU A 12 -5.42 25.15 -4.15
N GLY A 13 -4.08 25.13 -4.12
CA GLY A 13 -3.31 25.31 -2.89
C GLY A 13 -3.51 26.69 -2.26
N VAL A 14 -3.55 27.75 -3.08
CA VAL A 14 -3.80 29.12 -2.60
C VAL A 14 -5.22 29.27 -2.07
N VAL A 15 -6.23 28.70 -2.75
CA VAL A 15 -7.63 28.71 -2.28
C VAL A 15 -7.76 28.00 -0.93
N GLY A 16 -7.15 26.83 -0.78
CA GLY A 16 -7.13 26.10 0.50
C GLY A 16 -6.45 26.90 1.62
N LEU A 17 -5.33 27.57 1.33
CA LEU A 17 -4.64 28.44 2.28
C LEU A 17 -5.49 29.64 2.72
N VAL A 18 -6.19 30.28 1.78
CA VAL A 18 -7.06 31.43 2.08
C VAL A 18 -8.20 31.01 2.99
N ILE A 19 -8.88 29.92 2.69
CA ILE A 19 -9.97 29.37 3.52
C ILE A 19 -9.44 29.01 4.92
N TRP A 20 -8.25 28.42 5.01
CA TRP A 20 -7.60 28.08 6.28
C TRP A 20 -7.28 29.32 7.12
N VAL A 21 -6.70 30.37 6.53
CA VAL A 21 -6.43 31.64 7.22
C VAL A 21 -7.72 32.32 7.68
N MET A 22 -8.80 32.22 6.90
CA MET A 22 -10.11 32.77 7.28
C MET A 22 -10.71 32.04 8.47
N ILE A 23 -10.61 30.70 8.53
CA ILE A 23 -11.04 29.92 9.71
C ILE A 23 -10.16 30.22 10.93
N ALA A 24 -8.85 30.35 10.76
CA ALA A 24 -7.91 30.60 11.87
C ALA A 24 -8.07 31.97 12.53
N ARG A 25 -8.74 32.92 11.85
CA ARG A 25 -9.02 34.27 12.36
C ARG A 25 -10.45 34.41 12.91
N ASP A 26 -11.29 33.42 12.72
CA ASP A 26 -12.69 33.46 13.16
C ASP A 26 -12.79 33.11 14.65
N GLU A 27 -13.55 33.91 15.40
CA GLU A 27 -13.74 33.77 16.84
C GLU A 27 -14.70 32.62 17.17
N ASN A 28 -15.56 32.23 16.22
CA ASN A 28 -16.50 31.12 16.38
C ASN A 28 -16.50 30.19 15.14
N PRO A 29 -15.38 29.46 14.92
CA PRO A 29 -15.16 28.73 13.67
C PRO A 29 -16.17 27.59 13.45
N ALA A 30 -16.69 26.99 14.53
CA ALA A 30 -17.59 25.83 14.47
C ALA A 30 -18.99 26.13 13.89
N GLY A 31 -19.43 27.40 13.91
CA GLY A 31 -20.70 27.83 13.32
C GLY A 31 -20.55 28.44 11.92
N SER A 32 -19.31 28.61 11.44
CA SER A 32 -19.03 29.20 10.13
C SER A 32 -19.24 28.14 9.03
N GLY A 33 -19.99 28.48 7.98
CA GLY A 33 -20.07 27.65 6.75
C GLY A 33 -18.70 27.45 6.07
N MET A 34 -17.66 28.15 6.54
CA MET A 34 -16.28 28.07 6.09
C MET A 34 -15.61 26.75 6.49
N VAL A 35 -15.88 26.23 7.71
CA VAL A 35 -15.35 24.93 8.16
C VAL A 35 -15.98 23.79 7.36
N ASP A 36 -17.29 23.85 7.13
CA ASP A 36 -18.00 22.85 6.32
C ASP A 36 -17.52 22.86 4.85
N LEU A 37 -17.27 24.05 4.30
CA LEU A 37 -16.66 24.21 2.98
C LEU A 37 -15.24 23.62 2.91
N MET A 38 -14.41 23.78 3.95
CA MET A 38 -13.05 23.20 3.99
C MET A 38 -13.08 21.68 4.08
N ILE A 39 -13.98 21.12 4.89
CA ILE A 39 -14.16 19.67 5.04
C ILE A 39 -14.64 19.07 3.71
N ASN A 40 -15.68 19.65 3.09
CA ASN A 40 -16.19 19.18 1.82
C ASN A 40 -15.15 19.26 0.69
N LEU A 41 -14.38 20.35 0.62
CA LEU A 41 -13.26 20.48 -0.33
C LEU A 41 -12.22 19.37 -0.14
N GLY A 42 -11.87 19.02 1.10
CA GLY A 42 -10.96 17.92 1.42
C GLY A 42 -11.49 16.55 0.97
N TYR A 43 -12.78 16.28 1.17
CA TYR A 43 -13.41 15.06 0.67
C TYR A 43 -13.34 14.97 -0.85
N TYR A 44 -13.73 16.03 -1.57
CA TYR A 44 -13.66 16.05 -3.03
C TYR A 44 -12.23 15.90 -3.55
N MET A 45 -11.26 16.60 -2.96
CA MET A 45 -9.85 16.48 -3.35
C MET A 45 -9.31 15.07 -3.13
N THR A 46 -9.72 14.40 -2.05
CA THR A 46 -9.30 13.01 -1.77
C THR A 46 -9.85 12.05 -2.82
N ILE A 47 -11.15 12.17 -3.15
CA ILE A 47 -11.78 11.34 -4.18
C ILE A 47 -11.14 11.60 -5.54
N ILE A 48 -10.98 12.86 -5.94
CA ILE A 48 -10.37 13.23 -7.22
C ILE A 48 -8.94 12.70 -7.29
N THR A 49 -8.16 12.85 -6.23
CA THR A 49 -6.77 12.38 -6.19
C THR A 49 -6.71 10.86 -6.30
N ALA A 50 -7.57 10.14 -5.59
CA ALA A 50 -7.65 8.68 -5.68
C ALA A 50 -7.98 8.24 -7.11
N VAL A 51 -9.00 8.84 -7.73
CA VAL A 51 -9.43 8.52 -9.11
C VAL A 51 -8.33 8.84 -10.11
N VAL A 52 -7.73 10.03 -10.05
CA VAL A 52 -6.66 10.45 -10.97
C VAL A 52 -5.42 9.59 -10.80
N THR A 53 -5.02 9.30 -9.57
CA THR A 53 -3.84 8.47 -9.30
C THR A 53 -4.07 7.04 -9.80
N PHE A 54 -5.25 6.49 -9.58
CA PHE A 54 -5.59 5.16 -10.06
C PHE A 54 -5.65 5.11 -11.60
N ALA A 55 -6.35 6.05 -12.23
CA ALA A 55 -6.43 6.15 -13.68
C ALA A 55 -5.03 6.35 -14.30
N PHE A 56 -4.19 7.20 -13.70
CA PHE A 56 -2.83 7.43 -14.16
C PHE A 56 -1.94 6.20 -13.96
N ALA A 57 -2.07 5.49 -12.84
CA ALA A 57 -1.34 4.25 -12.60
C ALA A 57 -1.69 3.19 -13.65
N VAL A 58 -2.98 3.00 -13.96
CA VAL A 58 -3.45 2.07 -15.00
C VAL A 58 -2.97 2.52 -16.39
N TRP A 59 -3.14 3.80 -16.72
CA TRP A 59 -2.71 4.35 -18.01
C TRP A 59 -1.20 4.23 -18.21
N GLN A 60 -0.41 4.54 -17.19
CA GLN A 60 1.04 4.45 -17.20
C GLN A 60 1.51 3.00 -17.34
N LEU A 61 0.78 2.05 -16.76
CA LEU A 61 1.07 0.63 -16.89
C LEU A 61 0.84 0.15 -18.33
N ILE A 62 -0.29 0.53 -18.94
CA ILE A 62 -0.63 0.12 -20.32
C ILE A 62 0.28 0.81 -21.36
N THR A 63 0.58 2.10 -21.18
CA THR A 63 1.37 2.89 -22.13
C THR A 63 2.85 2.52 -22.11
N HIS A 64 3.36 1.92 -21.04
CA HIS A 64 4.77 1.59 -20.90
C HIS A 64 4.96 0.08 -20.71
N PRO A 65 5.03 -0.69 -21.81
CA PRO A 65 5.15 -2.14 -21.76
C PRO A 65 6.38 -2.61 -20.97
N ASP A 66 7.47 -1.83 -20.94
CA ASP A 66 8.65 -2.14 -20.13
C ASP A 66 8.40 -2.02 -18.62
N LYS A 67 7.61 -1.01 -18.20
CA LYS A 67 7.21 -0.85 -16.79
C LYS A 67 6.20 -1.92 -16.40
N LEU A 68 5.27 -2.25 -17.29
CA LEU A 68 4.32 -3.34 -17.09
C LEU A 68 5.02 -4.70 -16.96
N LYS A 69 5.98 -5.02 -17.82
CA LYS A 69 6.76 -6.26 -17.70
C LYS A 69 7.47 -6.35 -16.36
N LYS A 70 8.15 -5.28 -15.91
CA LYS A 70 8.83 -5.25 -14.60
C LYS A 70 7.85 -5.41 -13.44
N ALA A 71 6.73 -4.69 -13.47
CA ALA A 71 5.68 -4.81 -12.46
C ALA A 71 5.10 -6.24 -12.44
N LEU A 72 4.82 -6.82 -13.60
CA LEU A 72 4.28 -8.16 -13.73
C LEU A 72 5.27 -9.23 -13.28
N ILE A 73 6.57 -9.06 -13.55
CA ILE A 73 7.63 -9.94 -13.03
C ILE A 73 7.70 -9.85 -11.50
N SER A 74 7.64 -8.64 -10.92
CA SER A 74 7.64 -8.49 -9.45
C SER A 74 6.40 -9.10 -8.81
N LEU A 75 5.23 -8.94 -9.44
CA LEU A 75 3.97 -9.51 -8.96
C LEU A 75 3.96 -11.03 -9.10
N GLY A 76 4.48 -11.55 -10.21
CA GLY A 76 4.65 -12.98 -10.44
C GLY A 76 5.62 -13.62 -9.44
N ALA A 77 6.76 -12.98 -9.17
CA ALA A 77 7.70 -13.45 -8.15
C ALA A 77 7.05 -13.49 -6.76
N PHE A 78 6.29 -12.46 -6.39
CA PHE A 78 5.52 -12.45 -5.14
C PHE A 78 4.46 -13.56 -5.10
N ALA A 79 3.72 -13.76 -6.19
CA ALA A 79 2.72 -14.82 -6.29
C ALA A 79 3.36 -16.23 -6.19
N VAL A 80 4.52 -16.45 -6.80
CA VAL A 80 5.28 -17.71 -6.66
C VAL A 80 5.64 -17.97 -5.19
N VAL A 81 6.09 -16.94 -4.46
CA VAL A 81 6.37 -17.07 -3.03
C VAL A 81 5.11 -17.43 -2.23
N LEU A 82 3.98 -16.80 -2.54
CA LEU A 82 2.70 -17.14 -1.90
C LEU A 82 2.25 -18.58 -2.21
N VAL A 83 2.43 -19.03 -3.45
CA VAL A 83 2.11 -20.41 -3.85
C VAL A 83 3.02 -21.39 -3.12
N ILE A 84 4.32 -21.13 -3.03
CA ILE A 84 5.25 -21.97 -2.28
C ILE A 84 4.87 -21.99 -0.79
N ALA A 85 4.56 -20.83 -0.21
CA ALA A 85 4.17 -20.73 1.18
C ALA A 85 2.87 -21.47 1.49
N TYR A 86 1.86 -21.39 0.61
CA TYR A 86 0.56 -22.05 0.80
C TYR A 86 0.55 -23.54 0.40
N ALA A 87 1.23 -23.92 -0.67
CA ALA A 87 1.18 -25.27 -1.23
C ALA A 87 2.28 -26.20 -0.70
N VAL A 88 3.46 -25.66 -0.39
CA VAL A 88 4.64 -26.46 0.00
C VAL A 88 4.91 -26.39 1.50
N LEU A 89 4.78 -25.21 2.12
CA LEU A 89 5.16 -25.01 3.53
C LEU A 89 3.96 -25.02 4.50
N ALA A 90 2.79 -24.54 4.06
CA ALA A 90 1.58 -24.57 4.87
C ALA A 90 0.93 -25.95 4.82
N SER A 91 1.37 -26.85 5.68
CA SER A 91 0.59 -28.03 6.06
C SER A 91 -0.30 -27.68 7.25
N GLY A 92 -1.62 -27.74 7.08
CA GLY A 92 -2.59 -27.61 8.18
C GLY A 92 -2.42 -28.66 9.28
N THR A 93 -1.61 -29.69 9.01
CA THR A 93 -1.29 -30.83 9.89
C THR A 93 -0.08 -30.59 10.81
N ASN A 94 0.75 -29.57 10.60
CA ASN A 94 1.95 -29.32 11.42
C ASN A 94 1.68 -28.46 12.66
N ILE A 95 0.45 -27.98 12.81
CA ILE A 95 -0.01 -27.28 14.01
C ILE A 95 -0.79 -28.34 14.77
N ASN A 96 -0.28 -28.79 15.92
CA ASN A 96 -0.97 -29.72 16.80
C ASN A 96 -2.35 -29.15 17.17
N LEU A 97 -3.39 -29.54 16.43
CA LEU A 97 -4.77 -29.10 16.64
C LEU A 97 -5.23 -29.41 18.08
N ASP A 98 -4.71 -30.49 18.65
CA ASP A 98 -4.90 -30.87 20.06
C ASP A 98 -4.34 -29.85 21.06
N SER A 99 -3.22 -29.19 20.74
CA SER A 99 -2.59 -28.17 21.61
C SER A 99 -3.31 -26.81 21.58
N LEU A 100 -4.06 -26.52 20.52
CA LEU A 100 -4.89 -25.32 20.38
C LEU A 100 -6.30 -25.53 20.94
N ALA A 101 -6.85 -26.75 20.80
CA ALA A 101 -8.09 -27.16 21.44
C ALA A 101 -7.98 -27.13 22.98
N GLN A 102 -6.84 -27.55 23.55
CA GLN A 102 -6.57 -27.42 25.00
C GLN A 102 -6.51 -25.97 25.49
N ARG A 103 -6.25 -25.00 24.60
CA ARG A 103 -6.21 -23.56 24.91
C ARG A 103 -7.54 -22.86 24.60
N GLY A 104 -8.60 -23.61 24.28
CA GLY A 104 -9.94 -23.08 24.01
C GLY A 104 -10.11 -22.43 22.64
N ILE A 105 -9.15 -22.58 21.73
CA ILE A 105 -9.20 -22.00 20.38
C ILE A 105 -9.60 -23.09 19.39
N VAL A 106 -10.89 -23.15 19.06
CA VAL A 106 -11.41 -24.04 18.01
C VAL A 106 -11.09 -23.39 16.66
N VAL A 107 -9.94 -23.74 16.08
CA VAL A 107 -9.52 -23.24 14.76
C VAL A 107 -9.84 -24.30 13.72
N ASP A 108 -10.67 -23.92 12.74
CA ASP A 108 -10.91 -24.70 11.53
C ASP A 108 -9.60 -24.90 10.75
N GLU A 109 -9.34 -26.13 10.29
CA GLU A 109 -8.08 -26.52 9.64
C GLU A 109 -7.74 -25.63 8.42
N GLY A 110 -8.76 -25.13 7.72
CA GLY A 110 -8.60 -24.22 6.58
C GLY A 110 -8.08 -22.84 6.99
N THR A 111 -8.61 -22.29 8.08
CA THR A 111 -8.17 -20.97 8.59
C THR A 111 -6.75 -21.05 9.14
N SER A 112 -6.44 -22.13 9.87
CA SER A 112 -5.10 -22.39 10.40
C SER A 112 -4.04 -22.49 9.29
N LYS A 113 -4.39 -23.17 8.19
CA LYS A 113 -3.52 -23.31 7.02
C LYS A 113 -3.28 -21.98 6.30
N MET A 114 -4.29 -21.12 6.16
CA MET A 114 -4.11 -19.79 5.54
C MET A 114 -3.23 -18.88 6.39
N VAL A 115 -3.39 -18.91 7.71
CA VAL A 115 -2.54 -18.14 8.63
C VAL A 115 -1.10 -18.65 8.61
N GLY A 116 -0.92 -19.99 8.66
CA GLY A 116 0.40 -20.61 8.53
C GLY A 116 1.08 -20.29 7.20
N ALA A 117 0.33 -20.28 6.10
CA ALA A 117 0.82 -19.87 4.79
C ALA A 117 1.27 -18.40 4.77
N GLY A 118 0.48 -17.49 5.35
CA GLY A 118 0.85 -16.08 5.45
C GLY A 118 2.15 -15.88 6.23
N LEU A 119 2.32 -16.64 7.33
CA LEU A 119 3.52 -16.56 8.17
C LEU A 119 4.76 -17.10 7.44
N TRP A 120 4.64 -18.25 6.77
CA TRP A 120 5.73 -18.79 5.95
C TRP A 120 6.08 -17.89 4.77
N ALA A 121 5.09 -17.28 4.12
CA ALA A 121 5.33 -16.29 3.06
C ALA A 121 6.12 -15.09 3.60
N PHE A 122 5.73 -14.57 4.77
CA PHE A 122 6.43 -13.46 5.41
C PHE A 122 7.88 -13.82 5.74
N TYR A 123 8.14 -14.98 6.35
CA TYR A 123 9.51 -15.42 6.66
C TYR A 123 10.36 -15.60 5.41
N LEU A 124 9.81 -16.17 4.34
CA LEU A 124 10.55 -16.39 3.10
C LEU A 124 10.87 -15.07 2.40
N LEU A 125 9.91 -14.15 2.33
CA LEU A 125 10.14 -12.80 1.79
C LEU A 125 11.13 -11.99 2.64
N ALA A 126 11.02 -12.06 3.96
CA ALA A 126 11.93 -11.38 4.88
C ALA A 126 13.37 -11.87 4.69
N LEU A 127 13.57 -13.18 4.58
CA LEU A 127 14.89 -13.76 4.32
C LEU A 127 15.45 -13.30 2.97
N ILE A 128 14.66 -13.37 1.90
CA ILE A 128 15.06 -12.89 0.57
C ILE A 128 15.41 -11.40 0.61
N ALA A 129 14.65 -10.58 1.32
CA ALA A 129 14.90 -9.15 1.45
C ALA A 129 16.23 -8.87 2.16
N VAL A 130 16.50 -9.55 3.28
CA VAL A 130 17.77 -9.41 4.01
C VAL A 130 18.95 -9.81 3.13
N LEU A 131 18.90 -10.98 2.49
CA LEU A 131 19.95 -11.44 1.59
C LEU A 131 20.17 -10.47 0.42
N SER A 132 19.08 -9.95 -0.16
CA SER A 132 19.15 -8.98 -1.25
C SER A 132 19.78 -7.66 -0.82
N MET A 133 19.46 -7.16 0.38
CA MET A 133 20.06 -5.95 0.95
C MET A 133 21.55 -6.12 1.23
N VAL A 134 21.94 -7.26 1.83
CA VAL A 134 23.35 -7.57 2.10
C VAL A 134 24.13 -7.68 0.80
N PHE A 135 23.63 -8.43 -0.19
CA PHE A 135 24.29 -8.56 -1.49
C PHE A 135 24.41 -7.23 -2.22
N ALA A 136 23.34 -6.42 -2.23
CA ALA A 136 23.37 -5.09 -2.84
C ALA A 136 24.36 -4.16 -2.12
N GLY A 137 24.43 -4.22 -0.79
CA GLY A 137 25.38 -3.47 0.02
C GLY A 137 26.83 -3.86 -0.26
N VAL A 138 27.13 -5.17 -0.24
CA VAL A 138 28.47 -5.71 -0.53
C VAL A 138 28.91 -5.40 -1.97
N LYS A 139 28.02 -5.59 -2.95
CA LYS A 139 28.31 -5.25 -4.35
C LYS A 139 28.57 -3.75 -4.54
N LYS A 140 27.87 -2.87 -3.82
CA LYS A 140 28.09 -1.42 -3.89
C LYS A 140 29.46 -1.01 -3.33
N ILE A 141 29.99 -1.76 -2.36
CA ILE A 141 31.33 -1.56 -1.81
C ILE A 141 32.41 -2.11 -2.74
N LEU A 142 32.17 -3.27 -3.35
CA LEU A 142 33.12 -3.94 -4.26
C LEU A 142 33.17 -3.35 -5.69
N ASN A 143 32.14 -2.63 -6.10
CA ASN A 143 32.04 -2.00 -7.42
C ASN A 143 32.31 -0.47 -7.36
N ASN A 144 32.93 -0.01 -6.28
CA ASN A 144 33.72 1.23 -6.20
C ASN A 144 35.20 0.84 -6.17
#